data_AF-A0AAN7UND3-F1
#
_entry.id   AF-A0AAN7UND3-F1
#
_cell.length_a   1.000
_cell.length_b   1.000
_cell.length_c   1.000
_cell.angle_alpha   90.00
_cell.angle_beta   90.00
_cell.angle_gamma   90.00
#
_symmetry.space_group_name_H-M   'P 1'
#
loop_
_entity.id
_entity.type
_entity.pdbx_description
1 polymer ?
#
loop_
_entity_poly.entity_id
_entity_poly.type
_entity_poly.pdbx_seq_one_letter_code
_entity_poly.pdbx_strand_id
1 'polypeptide(L)'
;MGLIASSNQVMRNASIRDKLSMEKDVLCFEMEAAGLMNQFPFLIVRGICDYSDTHKNKLWQGYAAMTAAAYTKDLLYEIAPNKVEAERTLVGILSDVLAVSTTVSSINEGFAHTKRYREKKEEAEILDWLTSTDYGTQQTDNFRRRQLGTGQWLLDSDKYQSWLKEPKNTLFCPGIPGAGKTILTSIVIDNLENHFHRETTIAIAYVYLNYKRQSEQTVESLLSSLLKQLCQCRSPLPSSLTELYDRHKPRRTRPSFDEISKALESVTVQNSRTFITIDALDECRAFDGCRTRFLSAIFNLQKKTGVNIFATSRYILEIEDHFRGCLSIEIRATKHDISRYLQGHISELPKIVTSRPELQNEIITSIIEAVDGMYVYSKNNVDHANLANSLRFLLAQLYLASLIGKDTPKAIRKALQKLATGSNAYNTAYKYARLVCSYYPCAWRTLGRATCSIL
;
A
#
# COMPACT_ATOMS: atom_id res chain seq x y z
N MET A 1 12.78 25.77 -71.41
CA MET A 1 12.45 25.64 -69.97
C MET A 1 13.38 26.59 -69.22
N GLY A 2 12.85 27.45 -68.36
CA GLY A 2 13.67 28.36 -67.54
C GLY A 2 13.08 28.50 -66.15
N LEU A 3 13.74 29.28 -65.29
CA LEU A 3 13.46 29.28 -63.86
C LEU A 3 12.14 30.01 -63.53
N ILE A 4 11.27 29.36 -62.76
CA ILE A 4 10.03 29.93 -62.23
C ILE A 4 10.20 30.11 -60.73
N ALA A 5 10.05 31.34 -60.23
CA ALA A 5 10.04 31.61 -58.80
C ALA A 5 8.66 31.33 -58.21
N SER A 6 8.61 30.61 -57.10
CA SER A 6 7.37 30.31 -56.37
C SER A 6 7.33 31.04 -55.03
N SER A 7 6.18 31.58 -54.67
CA SER A 7 5.96 32.30 -53.40
C SER A 7 4.53 32.12 -52.91
N ASN A 8 4.32 32.08 -51.59
CA ASN A 8 2.97 32.08 -51.02
C ASN A 8 2.26 33.46 -51.07
N GLN A 9 2.90 34.47 -51.69
CA GLN A 9 2.35 35.82 -51.88
C GLN A 9 2.45 36.30 -53.33
N VAL A 10 1.46 37.10 -53.75
CA VAL A 10 1.42 37.67 -55.11
C VAL A 10 2.55 38.67 -55.28
N MET A 11 3.43 38.44 -56.26
CA MET A 11 4.42 39.44 -56.68
C MET A 11 3.68 40.61 -57.33
N ARG A 12 3.69 41.78 -56.66
CA ARG A 12 3.05 43.02 -57.14
C ARG A 12 4.03 44.18 -57.28
N ASN A 13 5.33 43.93 -57.19
CA ASN A 13 6.35 44.97 -57.20
C ASN A 13 7.30 44.77 -58.39
N ALA A 14 7.17 45.63 -59.40
CA ALA A 14 7.98 45.57 -60.62
C ALA A 14 9.49 45.70 -60.33
N SER A 15 9.89 46.56 -59.39
CA SER A 15 11.30 46.74 -59.04
C SER A 15 11.91 45.48 -58.40
N ILE A 16 11.15 44.78 -57.55
CA ILE A 16 11.58 43.51 -56.96
C ILE A 16 11.60 42.41 -58.02
N ARG A 17 10.58 42.34 -58.88
CA ARG A 17 10.52 41.42 -60.02
C ARG A 17 11.74 41.55 -60.91
N ASP A 18 12.07 42.77 -61.34
CA ASP A 18 13.18 43.03 -62.26
C ASP A 18 14.52 42.72 -61.61
N LYS A 19 14.68 43.07 -60.32
CA LYS A 19 15.84 42.70 -59.53
C LYS A 19 16.02 41.17 -59.47
N LEU A 20 14.96 40.43 -59.14
CA LEU A 20 15.01 38.96 -59.06
C LEU A 20 15.22 38.31 -60.42
N SER A 21 14.65 38.87 -61.48
CA SER A 21 14.90 38.41 -62.85
C SER A 21 16.37 38.55 -63.23
N MET A 22 16.99 39.72 -62.94
CA MET A 22 18.42 39.95 -63.20
C MET A 22 19.35 39.12 -62.32
N GLU A 23 19.05 38.99 -61.02
CA GLU A 23 19.95 38.31 -60.07
C GLU A 23 19.85 36.78 -60.12
N LYS A 24 18.69 36.23 -60.50
CA LYS A 24 18.39 34.79 -60.39
C LYS A 24 17.95 34.15 -61.71
N ASP A 25 17.93 34.90 -62.81
CA ASP A 25 17.44 34.43 -64.12
C ASP A 25 16.01 33.87 -64.06
N VAL A 26 15.18 34.49 -63.21
CA VAL A 26 13.77 34.12 -63.04
C VAL A 26 12.96 34.68 -64.21
N LEU A 27 12.25 33.80 -64.90
CA LEU A 27 11.39 34.13 -66.04
C LEU A 27 9.98 34.52 -65.63
N CYS A 28 9.44 33.91 -64.57
CA CYS A 28 8.10 34.21 -64.09
C CYS A 28 7.89 33.85 -62.61
N PHE A 29 6.78 34.35 -62.06
CA PHE A 29 6.39 34.16 -60.67
C PHE A 29 5.09 33.37 -60.58
N GLU A 30 5.05 32.40 -59.68
CA GLU A 30 3.93 31.49 -59.45
C GLU A 30 3.62 31.44 -57.94
N MET A 31 2.39 31.08 -57.54
CA MET A 31 2.03 30.97 -56.12
C MET A 31 1.29 29.70 -55.69
N GLU A 32 0.80 28.90 -56.63
CA GLU A 32 -0.18 27.86 -56.40
C GLU A 32 0.50 26.54 -56.05
N ALA A 33 1.77 26.39 -56.40
CA ALA A 33 2.60 25.26 -55.98
C ALA A 33 3.49 25.58 -54.77
N ALA A 34 3.37 26.78 -54.20
CA ALA A 34 4.07 27.15 -52.99
C ALA A 34 3.67 26.19 -51.84
N GLY A 35 4.64 25.41 -51.35
CA GLY A 35 4.44 24.41 -50.28
C GLY A 35 4.32 22.96 -50.75
N LEU A 36 4.15 22.71 -52.06
CA LEU A 36 4.27 21.36 -52.64
C LEU A 36 5.74 20.99 -52.88
N MET A 37 6.59 22.00 -53.05
CA MET A 37 8.04 21.84 -53.24
C MET A 37 8.64 21.10 -52.04
N ASN A 38 9.33 19.98 -52.30
CA ASN A 38 10.02 19.08 -51.36
C ASN A 38 9.22 17.91 -50.75
N GLN A 39 7.95 17.69 -51.11
CA GLN A 39 7.17 16.57 -50.55
C GLN A 39 7.05 15.36 -51.50
N PHE A 40 7.03 15.58 -52.82
CA PHE A 40 7.01 14.53 -53.84
C PHE A 40 7.46 15.09 -55.20
N PRO A 41 7.86 14.25 -56.17
CA PRO A 41 8.15 14.70 -57.53
C PRO A 41 6.86 15.20 -58.20
N PHE A 42 6.85 16.44 -58.70
CA PHE A 42 5.74 16.98 -59.47
C PHE A 42 6.25 17.86 -60.61
N LEU A 43 5.40 18.03 -61.62
CA LEU A 43 5.62 18.96 -62.71
C LEU A 43 4.45 19.94 -62.75
N ILE A 44 4.75 21.23 -62.82
CA ILE A 44 3.75 22.28 -62.95
C ILE A 44 3.65 22.66 -64.42
N VAL A 45 2.45 22.65 -64.97
CA VAL A 45 2.15 23.31 -66.25
C VAL A 45 1.29 24.53 -65.99
N ARG A 46 1.73 25.71 -66.45
CA ARG A 46 1.05 26.98 -66.17
C ARG A 46 1.11 27.94 -67.35
N GLY A 47 0.01 28.64 -67.58
CA GLY A 47 -0.07 29.77 -68.49
C GLY A 47 0.24 31.07 -67.74
N ILE A 48 1.03 31.95 -68.36
CA ILE A 48 1.42 33.24 -67.78
C ILE A 48 0.58 34.34 -68.44
N CYS A 49 -0.10 35.16 -67.64
CA CYS A 49 -0.96 36.24 -68.14
C CYS A 49 -0.77 37.58 -67.41
N ASP A 50 -0.05 37.60 -66.29
CA ASP A 50 0.19 38.79 -65.46
C ASP A 50 1.67 39.18 -65.49
N TYR A 51 1.97 40.47 -65.48
CA TYR A 51 3.33 41.02 -65.51
C TYR A 51 4.02 41.01 -64.13
N SER A 52 3.41 40.43 -63.09
CA SER A 52 3.96 40.40 -61.72
C SER A 52 4.25 41.79 -61.14
N ASP A 53 3.36 42.76 -61.43
CA ASP A 53 3.36 44.11 -60.88
C ASP A 53 1.96 44.47 -60.29
N THR A 54 1.71 45.75 -60.05
CA THR A 54 0.41 46.22 -59.53
C THR A 54 -0.72 46.17 -60.55
N HIS A 55 -0.44 46.01 -61.84
CA HIS A 55 -1.43 46.05 -62.91
C HIS A 55 -1.89 44.63 -63.25
N LYS A 56 -3.16 44.33 -62.98
CA LYS A 56 -3.78 43.06 -63.34
C LYS A 56 -4.78 43.24 -64.47
N ASN A 57 -4.73 42.37 -65.47
CA ASN A 57 -5.67 42.35 -66.58
C ASN A 57 -6.18 40.93 -66.83
N LYS A 58 -7.50 40.75 -66.87
CA LYS A 58 -8.13 39.44 -67.10
C LYS A 58 -8.20 39.02 -68.57
N LEU A 59 -7.95 39.95 -69.49
CA LEU A 59 -8.14 39.74 -70.94
C LEU A 59 -7.31 38.58 -71.50
N TRP A 60 -6.11 38.34 -70.96
CA TRP A 60 -5.18 37.29 -71.41
C TRP A 60 -5.34 35.94 -70.69
N GLN A 61 -6.16 35.86 -69.64
CA GLN A 61 -6.30 34.64 -68.84
C GLN A 61 -6.83 33.46 -69.67
N GLY A 62 -7.81 33.71 -70.55
CA GLY A 62 -8.37 32.67 -71.42
C GLY A 62 -7.33 32.09 -72.39
N TYR A 63 -6.51 32.95 -72.99
CA TYR A 63 -5.41 32.53 -73.88
C TYR A 63 -4.32 31.76 -73.13
N ALA A 64 -3.89 32.27 -71.96
CA ALA A 64 -2.89 31.61 -71.14
C ALA A 64 -3.36 30.23 -70.64
N ALA A 65 -4.60 30.13 -70.20
CA ALA A 65 -5.21 28.86 -69.79
C ALA A 65 -5.31 27.86 -70.95
N MET A 66 -5.76 28.32 -72.12
CA MET A 66 -5.83 27.47 -73.33
C MET A 66 -4.45 26.96 -73.74
N THR A 67 -3.44 27.82 -73.72
CA THR A 67 -2.05 27.46 -74.06
C THR A 67 -1.49 26.42 -73.08
N ALA A 68 -1.71 26.63 -71.78
CA ALA A 68 -1.31 25.68 -70.76
C ALA A 68 -2.00 24.32 -70.95
N ALA A 69 -3.30 24.32 -71.21
CA ALA A 69 -4.08 23.09 -71.43
C ALA A 69 -3.63 22.34 -72.70
N ALA A 70 -3.37 23.07 -73.80
CA ALA A 70 -2.86 22.48 -75.03
C ALA A 70 -1.48 21.85 -74.81
N TYR A 71 -0.57 22.56 -74.14
CA TYR A 71 0.74 22.01 -73.78
C TYR A 71 0.63 20.81 -72.84
N THR A 72 -0.22 20.87 -71.81
CA THR A 72 -0.46 19.72 -70.91
C THR A 72 -0.93 18.51 -71.70
N LYS A 73 -1.85 18.69 -72.65
CA LYS A 73 -2.36 17.61 -73.49
C LYS A 73 -1.23 16.98 -74.31
N ASP A 74 -0.45 17.77 -75.03
CA ASP A 74 0.68 17.25 -75.83
C ASP A 74 1.73 16.58 -74.94
N LEU A 75 2.07 17.18 -73.81
CA LEU A 75 3.00 16.60 -72.85
C LEU A 75 2.51 15.23 -72.35
N LEU A 76 1.22 15.10 -72.06
CA LEU A 76 0.64 13.82 -71.63
C LEU A 76 0.68 12.76 -72.74
N TYR A 77 0.64 13.14 -74.02
CA TYR A 77 0.81 12.19 -75.13
C TYR A 77 2.22 11.65 -75.28
N GLU A 78 3.24 12.41 -74.86
CA GLU A 78 4.64 11.95 -74.83
C GLU A 78 4.92 10.98 -73.66
N ILE A 79 4.03 10.94 -72.66
CA ILE A 79 4.17 10.05 -71.50
C ILE A 79 3.51 8.70 -71.82
N ALA A 80 4.33 7.66 -71.96
CA ALA A 80 3.85 6.32 -72.25
C ALA A 80 2.98 5.76 -71.08
N PRO A 81 1.73 5.31 -71.32
CA PRO A 81 0.83 4.85 -70.26
C PRO A 81 1.39 3.72 -69.39
N ASN A 82 2.15 2.80 -70.01
CA ASN A 82 2.79 1.69 -69.33
C ASN A 82 3.84 2.13 -68.28
N LYS A 83 4.46 3.30 -68.44
CA LYS A 83 5.38 3.86 -67.43
C LYS A 83 4.61 4.40 -66.22
N VAL A 84 3.41 4.94 -66.43
CA VAL A 84 2.56 5.46 -65.36
C VAL A 84 1.94 4.33 -64.55
N GLU A 85 1.49 3.26 -65.21
CA GLU A 85 0.95 2.07 -64.54
C GLU A 85 2.01 1.31 -63.73
N ALA A 86 3.28 1.37 -64.15
CA ALA A 86 4.40 0.81 -63.40
C ALA A 86 4.81 1.67 -62.19
N GLU A 87 4.37 2.92 -62.13
CA GLU A 87 4.72 3.84 -61.06
C GLU A 87 3.89 3.55 -59.80
N ARG A 88 4.52 3.70 -58.63
CA ARG A 88 3.86 3.38 -57.37
C ARG A 88 2.82 4.46 -57.04
N THR A 89 1.59 4.04 -56.75
CA THR A 89 0.54 5.00 -56.37
C THR A 89 0.81 5.61 -55.00
N LEU A 90 0.43 6.88 -54.83
CA LEU A 90 0.46 7.58 -53.53
C LEU A 90 -0.29 6.80 -52.44
N VAL A 91 -1.41 6.16 -52.80
CA VAL A 91 -2.21 5.32 -51.89
C VAL A 91 -1.39 4.12 -51.39
N GLY A 92 -0.65 3.45 -52.27
CA GLY A 92 0.22 2.33 -51.90
C GLY A 92 1.41 2.75 -51.02
N ILE A 93 1.96 3.94 -51.24
CA ILE A 93 3.01 4.49 -50.38
C ILE A 93 2.44 4.84 -49.00
N LEU A 94 1.26 5.47 -48.94
CA LEU A 94 0.58 5.81 -47.70
C LEU A 94 0.20 4.56 -46.88
N SER A 95 -0.25 3.48 -47.53
CA SER A 95 -0.55 2.22 -46.85
C SER A 95 0.67 1.58 -46.21
N ASP A 96 1.83 1.62 -46.89
CA ASP A 96 3.09 1.11 -46.32
C ASP A 96 3.51 1.93 -45.10
N VAL A 97 3.42 3.26 -45.19
CA VAL A 97 3.74 4.17 -44.07
C VAL A 97 2.81 3.93 -42.88
N LEU A 98 1.52 3.72 -43.12
CA LEU A 98 0.54 3.38 -42.06
C LEU A 98 0.82 2.01 -41.43
N ALA A 99 1.21 1.01 -42.22
CA ALA A 99 1.57 -0.31 -41.71
C ALA A 99 2.82 -0.27 -40.83
N VAL A 100 3.85 0.49 -41.24
CA VAL A 100 5.05 0.73 -40.43
C VAL A 100 4.69 1.46 -39.14
N SER A 101 3.90 2.54 -39.23
CA SER A 101 3.46 3.31 -38.06
C SER A 101 2.74 2.43 -37.03
N THR A 102 1.85 1.55 -37.50
CA THR A 102 1.10 0.63 -36.63
C THR A 102 2.03 -0.37 -35.95
N THR A 103 2.97 -0.94 -36.70
CA THR A 103 3.99 -1.87 -36.17
C THR A 103 4.87 -1.19 -35.12
N VAL A 104 5.30 0.04 -35.35
CA VAL A 104 6.09 0.84 -34.41
C VAL A 104 5.31 1.10 -33.12
N SER A 105 4.01 1.42 -33.20
CA SER A 105 3.16 1.58 -32.02
C SER A 105 3.07 0.30 -31.19
N SER A 106 2.85 -0.86 -31.83
CA SER A 106 2.80 -2.15 -31.12
C SER A 106 4.15 -2.52 -30.48
N ILE A 107 5.28 -2.23 -31.15
CA ILE A 107 6.61 -2.43 -30.57
C ILE A 107 6.80 -1.52 -29.35
N ASN A 108 6.37 -0.26 -29.44
CA ASN A 108 6.49 0.70 -28.35
C ASN A 108 5.66 0.28 -27.12
N GLU A 109 4.45 -0.26 -27.33
CA GLU A 109 3.63 -0.84 -26.27
C GLU A 109 4.31 -2.07 -25.63
N GLY A 110 4.85 -2.98 -26.44
CA GLY A 110 5.62 -4.14 -25.97
C GLY A 110 6.87 -3.74 -25.18
N PHE A 111 7.56 -2.69 -25.61
CA PHE A 111 8.71 -2.12 -24.91
C PHE A 111 8.30 -1.49 -23.58
N ALA A 112 7.21 -0.72 -23.55
CA ALA A 112 6.67 -0.12 -22.33
C ALA A 112 6.28 -1.18 -21.29
N HIS A 113 5.63 -2.27 -21.72
CA HIS A 113 5.29 -3.40 -20.85
C HIS A 113 6.55 -4.07 -20.27
N THR A 114 7.53 -4.36 -21.13
CA THR A 114 8.80 -4.99 -20.73
C THR A 114 9.58 -4.11 -19.75
N LYS A 115 9.62 -2.80 -20.01
CA LYS A 115 10.24 -1.82 -19.12
C LYS A 115 9.60 -1.82 -17.74
N ARG A 116 8.27 -1.71 -17.65
CA ARG A 116 7.52 -1.76 -16.38
C ARG A 116 7.74 -3.07 -15.61
N TYR A 117 7.76 -4.20 -16.31
CA TYR A 117 8.03 -5.49 -15.68
C TYR A 117 9.43 -5.55 -15.07
N ARG A 118 10.42 -5.01 -15.79
CA ARG A 118 11.81 -4.94 -15.32
C ARG A 118 11.95 -4.03 -14.10
N GLU A 119 11.34 -2.85 -14.14
CA GLU A 119 11.31 -1.88 -13.02
C GLU A 119 10.68 -2.53 -11.78
N LYS A 120 9.49 -3.14 -11.90
CA LYS A 120 8.85 -3.83 -10.77
C LYS A 120 9.71 -4.96 -10.18
N LYS A 121 10.42 -5.69 -11.03
CA LYS A 121 11.30 -6.77 -10.59
C LYS A 121 12.50 -6.23 -9.81
N GLU A 122 13.08 -5.12 -10.27
CA GLU A 122 14.17 -4.41 -9.59
C GLU A 122 13.71 -3.82 -8.25
N GLU A 123 12.54 -3.19 -8.22
CA GLU A 123 11.94 -2.67 -6.98
C GLU A 123 11.72 -3.79 -5.96
N ALA A 124 11.20 -4.94 -6.39
CA ALA A 124 11.02 -6.10 -5.52
C ALA A 124 12.36 -6.65 -4.99
N GLU A 125 13.41 -6.68 -5.81
CA GLU A 125 14.76 -7.08 -5.39
C GLU A 125 15.33 -6.14 -4.32
N ILE A 126 15.14 -4.82 -4.48
CA ILE A 126 15.61 -3.82 -3.51
C ILE A 126 14.88 -3.99 -2.17
N LEU A 127 13.56 -4.18 -2.18
CA LEU A 127 12.76 -4.36 -0.97
C LEU A 127 13.10 -5.67 -0.24
N ASP A 128 13.31 -6.77 -0.97
CA ASP A 128 13.72 -8.06 -0.40
C ASP A 128 15.16 -8.02 0.13
N TRP A 129 16.04 -7.32 -0.58
CA TRP A 129 17.38 -7.05 -0.10
C TRP A 129 17.35 -6.31 1.23
N LEU A 130 16.52 -5.28 1.40
CA LEU A 130 16.48 -4.50 2.64
C LEU A 130 16.17 -5.37 3.86
N THR A 131 15.13 -6.21 3.76
CA THR A 131 14.81 -7.20 4.79
C THR A 131 13.86 -8.28 4.27
N SER A 132 14.07 -9.52 4.73
CA SER A 132 13.16 -10.64 4.50
C SER A 132 11.98 -10.66 5.48
N THR A 133 12.02 -9.83 6.54
CA THR A 133 10.94 -9.75 7.52
C THR A 133 9.67 -9.21 6.87
N ASP A 134 8.58 -9.94 7.05
CA ASP A 134 7.23 -9.55 6.62
C ASP A 134 6.24 -9.74 7.78
N TYR A 135 5.60 -8.66 8.19
CA TYR A 135 4.57 -8.65 9.23
C TYR A 135 3.14 -8.77 8.67
N GLY A 136 2.94 -8.65 7.35
CA GLY A 136 1.62 -8.71 6.73
C GLY A 136 0.94 -10.07 6.90
N THR A 137 1.72 -11.15 6.86
CA THR A 137 1.24 -12.51 7.19
C THR A 137 0.76 -12.62 8.64
N GLN A 138 1.51 -12.05 9.59
CA GLN A 138 1.13 -12.02 11.01
C GLN A 138 -0.11 -11.15 11.24
N GLN A 139 -0.20 -9.99 10.59
CA GLN A 139 -1.39 -9.13 10.63
C GLN A 139 -2.62 -9.90 10.15
N THR A 140 -2.53 -10.57 9.01
CA THR A 140 -3.62 -11.38 8.44
C THR A 140 -4.06 -12.49 9.41
N ASP A 141 -3.11 -13.24 9.97
CA ASP A 141 -3.41 -14.34 10.89
C ASP A 141 -3.99 -13.86 12.22
N ASN A 142 -3.45 -12.78 12.80
CA ASN A 142 -3.94 -12.19 14.04
C ASN A 142 -5.36 -11.65 13.85
N PHE A 143 -5.58 -10.90 12.75
CA PHE A 143 -6.89 -10.34 12.44
C PHE A 143 -7.93 -11.43 12.18
N ARG A 144 -7.58 -12.53 11.51
CA ARG A 144 -8.47 -13.69 11.30
C ARG A 144 -8.90 -14.37 12.60
N ARG A 145 -8.07 -14.34 13.63
CA ARG A 145 -8.37 -14.94 14.95
C ARG A 145 -9.29 -14.08 15.81
N ARG A 146 -9.54 -12.83 15.43
CA ARG A 146 -10.43 -11.95 16.20
C ARG A 146 -11.85 -12.52 16.24
N GLN A 147 -12.54 -12.32 17.35
CA GLN A 147 -13.97 -12.48 17.37
C GLN A 147 -14.62 -11.22 16.77
N LEU A 148 -15.46 -11.38 15.75
CA LEU A 148 -16.22 -10.26 15.18
C LEU A 148 -17.07 -9.56 16.25
N GLY A 149 -17.03 -8.23 16.24
CA GLY A 149 -17.73 -7.38 17.21
C GLY A 149 -16.99 -7.18 18.54
N THR A 150 -15.73 -7.57 18.64
CA THR A 150 -14.87 -7.27 19.81
C THR A 150 -13.92 -6.10 19.54
N GLY A 151 -13.49 -5.41 20.60
CA GLY A 151 -12.49 -4.34 20.52
C GLY A 151 -13.02 -2.97 20.07
N GLN A 152 -14.32 -2.87 19.77
CA GLN A 152 -14.96 -1.63 19.35
C GLN A 152 -14.83 -0.51 20.39
N TRP A 153 -14.86 -0.87 21.68
CA TRP A 153 -14.69 0.09 22.78
C TRP A 153 -13.38 0.88 22.72
N LEU A 154 -12.32 0.30 22.15
CA LEU A 154 -11.03 0.98 21.97
C LEU A 154 -11.16 2.02 20.86
N LEU A 155 -11.73 1.62 19.72
CA LEU A 155 -11.92 2.47 18.56
C LEU A 155 -12.88 3.64 18.86
N ASP A 156 -13.90 3.41 19.68
CA ASP A 156 -14.89 4.44 20.05
C ASP A 156 -14.38 5.38 21.14
N SER A 157 -13.23 5.09 21.77
CA SER A 157 -12.72 5.91 22.87
C SER A 157 -12.25 7.29 22.41
N ASP A 158 -12.49 8.32 23.22
CA ASP A 158 -12.06 9.70 22.92
C ASP A 158 -10.54 9.80 22.70
N LYS A 159 -9.77 9.02 23.46
CA LYS A 159 -8.31 8.97 23.35
C LYS A 159 -7.85 8.37 22.02
N TYR A 160 -8.51 7.30 21.55
CA TYR A 160 -8.22 6.74 20.21
C TYR A 160 -8.62 7.72 19.11
N GLN A 161 -9.80 8.33 19.22
CA GLN A 161 -10.28 9.30 18.24
C GLN A 161 -9.41 10.56 18.16
N SER A 162 -8.90 11.06 19.28
CA SER A 162 -7.91 12.15 19.32
C SER A 162 -6.61 11.72 18.65
N TRP A 163 -6.08 10.53 18.97
CA TRP A 163 -4.89 9.99 18.32
C TRP A 163 -5.06 9.79 16.81
N LEU A 164 -6.23 9.34 16.37
CA LEU A 164 -6.56 9.13 14.95
C LEU A 164 -6.69 10.45 14.20
N LYS A 165 -7.13 11.54 14.83
CA LYS A 165 -7.36 12.84 14.16
C LYS A 165 -6.14 13.76 14.20
N GLU A 166 -5.41 13.78 15.30
CA GLU A 166 -4.31 14.73 15.53
C GLU A 166 -2.96 14.17 15.06
N PRO A 167 -2.15 14.94 14.30
CA PRO A 167 -0.80 14.51 13.93
C PRO A 167 0.14 14.51 15.15
N LYS A 168 1.27 13.80 15.06
CA LYS A 168 2.33 13.75 16.09
C LYS A 168 1.82 13.31 17.48
N ASN A 169 0.84 12.42 17.51
CA ASN A 169 0.27 11.92 18.76
C ASN A 169 0.71 10.48 19.03
N THR A 170 0.84 10.13 20.30
CA THR A 170 1.25 8.79 20.76
C THR A 170 0.18 8.22 21.66
N LEU A 171 -0.31 7.04 21.30
CA LEU A 171 -1.26 6.26 22.08
C LEU A 171 -0.56 4.99 22.60
N PHE A 172 -0.32 4.97 23.92
CA PHE A 172 0.25 3.82 24.61
C PHE A 172 -0.86 3.00 25.26
N CYS A 173 -0.85 1.70 25.01
CA CYS A 173 -1.89 0.80 25.44
C CYS A 173 -1.30 -0.32 26.32
N PRO A 174 -1.05 -0.05 27.61
CA PRO A 174 -0.59 -1.07 28.53
C PRO A 174 -1.71 -2.07 28.80
N GLY A 175 -1.35 -3.31 29.02
CA GLY A 175 -2.30 -4.34 29.39
C GLY A 175 -1.58 -5.60 29.83
N ILE A 176 -2.26 -6.38 30.65
CA ILE A 176 -1.69 -7.62 31.18
C ILE A 176 -1.53 -8.72 30.11
N PRO A 177 -0.80 -9.80 30.42
CA PRO A 177 -0.80 -11.00 29.57
C PRO A 177 -2.21 -11.54 29.36
N GLY A 178 -2.56 -11.88 28.10
CA GLY A 178 -3.86 -12.48 27.78
C GLY A 178 -5.04 -11.50 27.66
N ALA A 179 -4.87 -10.20 27.87
CA ALA A 179 -5.95 -9.21 27.67
C ALA A 179 -6.33 -8.93 26.20
N GLY A 180 -5.66 -9.58 25.25
CA GLY A 180 -5.97 -9.43 23.82
C GLY A 180 -5.23 -8.29 23.12
N LYS A 181 -4.11 -7.79 23.67
CA LYS A 181 -3.31 -6.70 23.09
C LYS A 181 -3.02 -6.90 21.60
N THR A 182 -2.43 -8.01 21.21
CA THR A 182 -2.11 -8.34 19.81
C THR A 182 -3.34 -8.37 18.89
N ILE A 183 -4.48 -8.88 19.39
CA ILE A 183 -5.74 -8.89 18.62
C ILE A 183 -6.26 -7.46 18.44
N LEU A 184 -6.25 -6.64 19.49
CA LEU A 184 -6.62 -5.23 19.39
C LEU A 184 -5.68 -4.45 18.48
N THR A 185 -4.38 -4.72 18.52
CA THR A 185 -3.40 -4.13 17.59
C THR A 185 -3.76 -4.46 16.14
N SER A 186 -4.14 -5.72 15.85
CA SER A 186 -4.58 -6.11 14.50
C SER A 186 -5.86 -5.41 14.06
N ILE A 187 -6.79 -5.17 14.99
CA ILE A 187 -8.02 -4.41 14.75
C ILE A 187 -7.72 -2.94 14.46
N VAL A 188 -6.77 -2.33 15.19
CA VAL A 188 -6.32 -0.96 14.94
C VAL A 188 -5.69 -0.83 13.56
N ILE A 189 -4.79 -1.76 13.18
CA ILE A 189 -4.16 -1.74 11.85
C ILE A 189 -5.21 -1.86 10.75
N ASP A 190 -6.13 -2.82 10.86
CA ASP A 190 -7.22 -2.98 9.88
C ASP A 190 -8.14 -1.76 9.84
N ASN A 191 -8.42 -1.12 10.98
CA ASN A 191 -9.18 0.11 11.02
C ASN A 191 -8.48 1.25 10.28
N LEU A 192 -7.16 1.42 10.46
CA LEU A 192 -6.38 2.43 9.75
C LEU A 192 -6.37 2.17 8.24
N GLU A 193 -6.09 0.93 7.83
CA GLU A 193 -6.02 0.54 6.41
C GLU A 193 -7.38 0.77 5.73
N ASN A 194 -8.49 0.43 6.38
CA ASN A 194 -9.84 0.66 5.86
C ASN A 194 -10.23 2.15 5.87
N HIS A 195 -9.87 2.89 6.92
CA HIS A 195 -10.20 4.31 7.04
C HIS A 195 -9.48 5.14 5.96
N PHE A 196 -8.22 4.83 5.68
CA PHE A 196 -7.37 5.55 4.73
C PHE A 196 -7.16 4.85 3.39
N HIS A 197 -7.97 3.84 3.04
CA HIS A 197 -7.78 3.01 1.83
C HIS A 197 -7.71 3.79 0.50
N ARG A 198 -8.29 5.00 0.44
CA ARG A 198 -8.26 5.87 -0.76
C ARG A 198 -7.17 6.92 -0.71
N GLU A 199 -6.52 7.11 0.44
CA GLU A 199 -5.57 8.19 0.68
C GLU A 199 -4.14 7.68 0.46
N THR A 200 -3.67 7.75 -0.79
CA THR A 200 -2.34 7.25 -1.19
C THR A 200 -1.17 8.01 -0.57
N THR A 201 -1.42 9.15 0.08
CA THR A 201 -0.41 9.97 0.76
C THR A 201 -0.25 9.62 2.23
N ILE A 202 -1.12 8.76 2.79
CA ILE A 202 -1.03 8.29 4.17
C ILE A 202 -0.35 6.93 4.18
N ALA A 203 0.68 6.81 5.01
CA ALA A 203 1.43 5.57 5.16
C ALA A 203 1.16 4.91 6.51
N ILE A 204 1.04 3.58 6.50
CA ILE A 204 0.82 2.77 7.70
C ILE A 204 1.90 1.70 7.72
N ALA A 205 2.60 1.59 8.85
CA ALA A 205 3.60 0.56 9.07
C ALA A 205 3.44 -0.03 10.48
N TYR A 206 3.78 -1.31 10.63
CA TYR A 206 3.60 -2.00 11.89
C TYR A 206 4.66 -3.07 12.16
N VAL A 207 4.85 -3.37 13.43
CA VAL A 207 5.80 -4.37 13.93
C VAL A 207 5.13 -5.22 15.01
N TYR A 208 5.25 -6.54 14.88
CA TYR A 208 4.89 -7.50 15.91
C TYR A 208 6.14 -8.03 16.60
N LEU A 209 6.39 -7.58 17.83
CA LEU A 209 7.52 -8.09 18.62
C LEU A 209 7.19 -9.47 19.18
N ASN A 210 8.19 -10.35 19.18
CA ASN A 210 8.01 -11.73 19.60
C ASN A 210 9.24 -12.25 20.32
N TYR A 211 9.07 -12.62 21.60
CA TYR A 211 10.18 -13.08 22.44
C TYR A 211 10.91 -14.31 21.87
N LYS A 212 10.21 -15.14 21.07
CA LYS A 212 10.79 -16.36 20.45
C LYS A 212 11.70 -16.06 19.27
N ARG A 213 11.59 -14.86 18.67
CA ARG A 213 12.35 -14.43 17.49
C ARG A 213 13.36 -13.33 17.82
N GLN A 214 13.73 -13.18 19.08
CA GLN A 214 14.62 -12.13 19.56
C GLN A 214 15.96 -12.08 18.81
N SER A 215 16.50 -13.22 18.40
CA SER A 215 17.74 -13.30 17.60
C SER A 215 17.61 -12.63 16.22
N GLU A 216 16.42 -12.64 15.62
CA GLU A 216 16.12 -12.05 14.30
C GLU A 216 15.65 -10.59 14.40
N GLN A 217 15.16 -10.18 15.59
CA GLN A 217 14.62 -8.85 15.87
C GLN A 217 15.70 -7.93 16.42
N THR A 218 16.69 -7.57 15.60
CA THR A 218 17.65 -6.47 15.88
C THR A 218 17.01 -5.11 15.60
N VAL A 219 17.56 -4.03 16.17
CA VAL A 219 17.07 -2.67 15.91
C VAL A 219 17.08 -2.35 14.41
N GLU A 220 18.15 -2.72 13.72
CA GLU A 220 18.30 -2.54 12.27
C GLU A 220 17.25 -3.35 11.49
N SER A 221 16.95 -4.57 11.91
CA SER A 221 15.89 -5.42 11.30
C SER A 221 14.50 -4.81 11.48
N LEU A 222 14.19 -4.31 12.68
CA LEU A 222 12.91 -3.65 12.98
C LEU A 222 12.75 -2.37 12.16
N LEU A 223 13.75 -1.49 12.15
CA LEU A 223 13.71 -0.26 11.36
C LEU A 223 13.66 -0.53 9.85
N SER A 224 14.40 -1.54 9.36
CA SER A 224 14.35 -1.95 7.95
C SER A 224 12.97 -2.48 7.57
N SER A 225 12.28 -3.18 8.48
CA SER A 225 10.92 -3.67 8.23
C SER A 225 9.89 -2.54 8.13
N LEU A 226 10.05 -1.48 8.92
CA LEU A 226 9.23 -0.27 8.81
C LEU A 226 9.52 0.45 7.49
N LEU A 227 10.80 0.59 7.13
CA LEU A 227 11.20 1.26 5.88
C LEU A 227 10.66 0.52 4.65
N LYS A 228 10.76 -0.82 4.64
CA LYS A 228 10.19 -1.67 3.60
C LYS A 228 8.69 -1.40 3.44
N GLN A 229 7.92 -1.42 4.53
CA GLN A 229 6.47 -1.19 4.51
C GLN A 229 6.11 0.21 3.99
N LEU A 230 6.86 1.25 4.37
CA LEU A 230 6.62 2.62 3.89
C LEU A 230 6.98 2.82 2.41
N CYS A 231 7.82 1.95 1.84
CA CYS A 231 8.24 2.03 0.44
C CYS A 231 7.44 1.11 -0.51
N GLN A 232 6.94 -0.03 -0.03
CA GLN A 232 6.44 -1.11 -0.91
C GLN A 232 5.24 -0.74 -1.79
N CYS A 233 4.44 0.25 -1.40
CA CYS A 233 3.29 0.72 -2.17
C CYS A 233 3.64 1.88 -3.12
N ARG A 234 4.92 2.21 -3.28
CA ARG A 234 5.39 3.35 -4.10
C ARG A 234 6.16 2.84 -5.31
N SER A 235 5.81 3.38 -6.48
CA SER A 235 6.57 3.21 -7.71
C SER A 235 6.64 4.57 -8.43
N PRO A 236 7.84 5.11 -8.68
CA PRO A 236 9.15 4.54 -8.34
C PRO A 236 9.44 4.50 -6.84
N LEU A 237 10.38 3.64 -6.42
CA LEU A 237 10.89 3.63 -5.05
C LEU A 237 11.58 4.97 -4.68
N PRO A 238 11.55 5.38 -3.40
CA PRO A 238 12.26 6.58 -2.94
C PRO A 238 13.76 6.52 -3.21
N SER A 239 14.36 7.62 -3.67
CA SER A 239 15.80 7.69 -3.98
C SER A 239 16.68 7.38 -2.76
N SER A 240 16.22 7.73 -1.56
CA SER A 240 16.90 7.41 -0.30
C SER A 240 17.09 5.90 -0.08
N LEU A 241 16.20 5.07 -0.63
CA LEU A 241 16.32 3.61 -0.58
C LEU A 241 17.16 3.07 -1.75
N THR A 242 16.97 3.58 -2.97
CA THR A 242 17.72 3.12 -4.14
C THR A 242 19.22 3.45 -4.03
N GLU A 243 19.57 4.66 -3.60
CA GLU A 243 20.97 5.06 -3.38
C GLU A 243 21.65 4.21 -2.29
N LEU A 244 20.87 3.82 -1.28
CA LEU A 244 21.32 2.96 -0.19
C LEU A 244 21.53 1.52 -0.70
N TYR A 245 20.66 1.02 -1.57
CA TYR A 245 20.88 -0.25 -2.27
C TYR A 245 22.16 -0.22 -3.12
N ASP A 246 22.32 0.79 -3.97
CA ASP A 246 23.46 0.92 -4.89
C ASP A 246 24.80 1.02 -4.15
N ARG A 247 24.82 1.65 -2.98
CA ARG A 247 26.02 1.76 -2.13
C ARG A 247 26.44 0.43 -1.52
N HIS A 248 25.47 -0.37 -1.06
CA HIS A 248 25.73 -1.55 -0.22
C HIS A 248 25.73 -2.87 -1.00
N LYS A 249 24.91 -3.00 -2.05
CA LYS A 249 24.78 -4.23 -2.85
C LYS A 249 26.12 -4.67 -3.47
N PRO A 250 26.92 -3.81 -4.14
CA PRO A 250 28.21 -4.22 -4.72
C PRO A 250 29.23 -4.65 -3.66
N ARG A 251 29.18 -4.02 -2.48
CA ARG A 251 30.08 -4.27 -1.36
C ARG A 251 29.66 -5.45 -0.50
N ARG A 252 28.47 -6.03 -0.75
CA ARG A 252 27.85 -7.10 0.05
C ARG A 252 27.73 -6.74 1.53
N THR A 253 27.49 -5.47 1.83
CA THR A 253 27.26 -4.98 3.20
C THR A 253 25.78 -4.71 3.44
N ARG A 254 25.42 -4.46 4.70
CA ARG A 254 24.09 -4.01 5.12
C ARG A 254 24.15 -2.54 5.57
N PRO A 255 23.06 -1.78 5.40
CA PRO A 255 23.00 -0.42 5.90
C PRO A 255 23.10 -0.39 7.42
N SER A 256 23.77 0.64 7.93
CA SER A 256 23.88 0.90 9.36
C SER A 256 22.57 1.45 9.95
N PHE A 257 22.46 1.42 11.28
CA PHE A 257 21.36 2.02 12.03
C PHE A 257 21.09 3.48 11.61
N ASP A 258 22.12 4.30 11.46
CA ASP A 258 21.98 5.72 11.10
C ASP A 258 21.52 5.89 9.66
N GLU A 259 21.99 5.05 8.74
CA GLU A 259 21.57 5.07 7.34
C GLU A 259 20.09 4.68 7.19
N ILE A 260 19.65 3.63 7.87
CA ILE A 260 18.24 3.20 7.88
C ILE A 260 17.37 4.30 8.51
N SER A 261 17.80 4.89 9.63
CA SER A 261 17.06 5.95 10.31
C SER A 261 16.90 7.20 9.43
N LYS A 262 17.96 7.60 8.70
CA LYS A 262 17.91 8.71 7.73
C LYS A 262 16.98 8.41 6.55
N ALA A 263 17.03 7.18 6.02
CA ALA A 263 16.14 6.76 4.95
C ALA A 263 14.66 6.78 5.42
N LEU A 264 14.38 6.24 6.61
CA LEU A 264 13.05 6.31 7.24
C LEU A 264 12.54 7.74 7.35
N GLU A 265 13.36 8.65 7.87
CA GLU A 265 13.01 10.07 7.96
C GLU A 265 12.67 10.66 6.59
N SER A 266 13.52 10.43 5.60
CA SER A 266 13.32 10.92 4.22
C SER A 266 12.02 10.41 3.60
N VAL A 267 11.71 9.11 3.75
CA VAL A 267 10.47 8.52 3.21
C VAL A 267 9.25 9.03 3.97
N THR A 268 9.34 9.19 5.29
CA THR A 268 8.23 9.63 6.12
C THR A 268 7.80 11.07 5.80
N VAL A 269 8.75 11.97 5.54
CA VAL A 269 8.48 13.38 5.15
C VAL A 269 7.72 13.48 3.82
N GLN A 270 7.85 12.48 2.95
CA GLN A 270 7.13 12.45 1.67
C GLN A 270 5.66 11.99 1.81
N ASN A 271 5.22 11.59 3.00
CA ASN A 271 3.83 11.24 3.27
C ASN A 271 3.14 12.42 3.97
N SER A 272 1.86 12.65 3.67
CA SER A 272 1.06 13.66 4.38
C SER A 272 0.87 13.29 5.85
N ARG A 273 0.79 11.99 6.13
CA ARG A 273 0.70 11.44 7.49
C ARG A 273 1.25 10.02 7.52
N THR A 274 1.86 9.64 8.64
CA THR A 274 2.39 8.29 8.84
C THR A 274 1.98 7.75 10.20
N PHE A 275 1.49 6.52 10.22
CA PHE A 275 1.16 5.77 11.44
C PHE A 275 2.14 4.61 11.63
N ILE A 276 2.74 4.51 12.81
CA ILE A 276 3.59 3.39 13.20
C ILE A 276 2.95 2.68 14.38
N THR A 277 2.68 1.39 14.20
CA THR A 277 2.06 0.53 15.22
C THR A 277 3.06 -0.51 15.73
N ILE A 278 3.24 -0.60 17.05
CA ILE A 278 4.23 -1.49 17.68
C ILE A 278 3.52 -2.39 18.69
N ASP A 279 3.39 -3.67 18.38
CA ASP A 279 2.78 -4.65 19.29
C ASP A 279 3.82 -5.25 20.25
N ALA A 280 3.41 -5.42 21.50
CA ALA A 280 4.13 -6.17 22.54
C ALA A 280 5.57 -5.69 22.79
N LEU A 281 5.75 -4.39 23.06
CA LEU A 281 7.06 -3.79 23.40
C LEU A 281 7.82 -4.51 24.51
N ASP A 282 7.12 -5.15 25.43
CA ASP A 282 7.70 -5.98 26.49
C ASP A 282 8.46 -7.21 25.97
N GLU A 283 8.13 -7.69 24.77
CA GLU A 283 8.79 -8.84 24.14
C GLU A 283 10.07 -8.48 23.36
N CYS A 284 10.36 -7.17 23.22
CA CYS A 284 11.62 -6.69 22.65
C CYS A 284 12.79 -6.93 23.61
N ARG A 285 13.96 -7.25 23.06
CA ARG A 285 15.18 -7.48 23.84
C ARG A 285 15.57 -6.24 24.65
N ALA A 286 15.69 -6.44 25.96
CA ALA A 286 16.10 -5.39 26.89
C ALA A 286 17.62 -5.40 27.19
N PHE A 287 18.24 -6.58 27.23
CA PHE A 287 19.58 -6.76 27.82
C PHE A 287 20.74 -6.12 27.03
N ASP A 288 20.56 -5.87 25.74
CA ASP A 288 21.56 -5.26 24.85
C ASP A 288 21.22 -3.81 24.47
N GLY A 289 20.22 -3.21 25.14
CA GLY A 289 19.73 -1.87 24.83
C GLY A 289 18.97 -1.78 23.50
N CYS A 290 18.66 -2.90 22.84
CA CYS A 290 17.90 -2.94 21.59
C CYS A 290 16.56 -2.19 21.72
N ARG A 291 15.77 -2.48 22.75
CA ARG A 291 14.49 -1.81 23.01
C ARG A 291 14.65 -0.28 23.15
N THR A 292 15.59 0.18 23.97
CA THR A 292 15.82 1.61 24.20
C THR A 292 16.29 2.33 22.94
N ARG A 293 17.21 1.72 22.17
CA ARG A 293 17.69 2.26 20.89
C ARG A 293 16.56 2.32 19.86
N PHE A 294 15.72 1.29 19.79
CA PHE A 294 14.56 1.26 18.89
C PHE A 294 13.55 2.36 19.26
N LEU A 295 13.14 2.45 20.53
CA LEU A 295 12.22 3.50 20.99
C LEU A 295 12.80 4.89 20.75
N SER A 296 14.09 5.10 21.03
CA SER A 296 14.77 6.37 20.77
C SER A 296 14.72 6.74 19.29
N ALA A 297 14.94 5.78 18.38
CA ALA A 297 14.84 6.00 16.93
C ALA A 297 13.42 6.42 16.52
N ILE A 298 12.39 5.72 17.02
CA ILE A 298 10.99 6.00 16.70
C ILE A 298 10.53 7.36 17.25
N PHE A 299 10.88 7.71 18.49
CA PHE A 299 10.54 9.03 19.05
C PHE A 299 11.31 10.16 18.38
N ASN A 300 12.57 9.95 18.00
CA ASN A 300 13.32 10.91 17.20
C ASN A 300 12.68 11.11 15.82
N LEU A 301 12.22 10.03 15.18
CA LEU A 301 11.46 10.11 13.92
C LEU A 301 10.18 10.92 14.10
N GLN A 302 9.37 10.66 15.13
CA GLN A 302 8.17 11.42 15.44
C GLN A 302 8.47 12.91 15.69
N LYS A 303 9.54 13.23 16.44
CA LYS A 303 9.93 14.61 16.72
C LYS A 303 10.17 15.40 15.43
N LYS A 304 10.79 14.77 14.44
CA LYS A 304 11.18 15.38 13.16
C LYS A 304 10.07 15.39 12.11
N THR A 305 9.23 14.37 12.07
CA THR A 305 8.31 14.11 10.94
C THR A 305 6.83 14.12 11.31
N GLY A 306 6.49 14.13 12.61
CA GLY A 306 5.11 14.17 13.06
C GLY A 306 4.35 12.83 13.00
N VAL A 307 5.05 11.71 12.95
CA VAL A 307 4.46 10.36 12.97
C VAL A 307 3.51 10.15 14.15
N ASN A 308 2.39 9.48 13.90
CA ASN A 308 1.51 8.95 14.94
C ASN A 308 1.99 7.57 15.40
N ILE A 309 2.14 7.37 16.70
CA ILE A 309 2.63 6.10 17.28
C ILE A 309 1.50 5.42 18.04
N PHE A 310 1.25 4.15 17.76
CA PHE A 310 0.45 3.27 18.61
C PHE A 310 1.37 2.18 19.17
N ALA A 311 1.33 1.94 20.46
CA ALA A 311 2.19 0.93 21.08
C ALA A 311 1.45 0.13 22.15
N THR A 312 1.67 -1.18 22.21
CA THR A 312 1.16 -2.05 23.29
C THR A 312 2.30 -2.64 24.10
N SER A 313 2.07 -2.88 25.39
CA SER A 313 3.04 -3.49 26.29
C SER A 313 2.38 -4.10 27.53
N ARG A 314 3.08 -4.95 28.27
CA ARG A 314 2.83 -5.17 29.71
C ARG A 314 3.20 -3.92 30.53
N TYR A 315 2.71 -3.88 31.78
CA TYR A 315 3.10 -2.92 32.79
C TYR A 315 4.56 -3.16 33.22
N ILE A 316 5.47 -2.41 32.61
CA ILE A 316 6.90 -2.44 32.91
C ILE A 316 7.32 -0.99 33.09
N LEU A 317 7.77 -0.62 34.28
CA LEU A 317 8.11 0.76 34.65
C LEU A 317 9.06 1.42 33.64
N GLU A 318 10.11 0.69 33.22
CA GLU A 318 11.06 1.18 32.21
C GLU A 318 10.37 1.55 30.89
N ILE A 319 9.38 0.78 30.44
CA ILE A 319 8.64 1.08 29.21
C ILE A 319 7.69 2.26 29.46
N GLU A 320 6.93 2.22 30.55
CA GLU A 320 5.97 3.28 30.90
C GLU A 320 6.64 4.66 31.03
N ASP A 321 7.86 4.70 31.55
CA ASP A 321 8.64 5.93 31.66
C ASP A 321 8.92 6.58 30.29
N HIS A 322 9.10 5.79 29.23
CA HIS A 322 9.25 6.33 27.87
C HIS A 322 7.96 6.94 27.31
N PHE A 323 6.79 6.53 27.82
CA PHE A 323 5.47 7.02 27.38
C PHE A 323 4.84 8.00 28.36
N ARG A 324 5.60 8.48 29.35
CA ARG A 324 5.10 9.44 30.35
C ARG A 324 4.59 10.70 29.66
N GLY A 325 3.34 11.07 29.95
CA GLY A 325 2.68 12.25 29.36
C GLY A 325 2.00 12.00 28.00
N CYS A 326 2.10 10.79 27.43
CA CYS A 326 1.34 10.42 26.22
C CYS A 326 -0.11 10.02 26.55
N LEU A 327 -0.97 9.93 25.54
CA LEU A 327 -2.30 9.33 25.70
C LEU A 327 -2.13 7.86 26.08
N SER A 328 -2.87 7.42 27.09
CA SER A 328 -2.80 6.03 27.56
C SER A 328 -4.18 5.41 27.76
N ILE A 329 -4.39 4.21 27.23
CA ILE A 329 -5.62 3.41 27.39
C ILE A 329 -5.23 2.01 27.85
N GLU A 330 -5.70 1.60 29.02
CA GLU A 330 -5.53 0.23 29.47
C GLU A 330 -6.31 -0.75 28.56
N ILE A 331 -5.60 -1.73 28.01
CA ILE A 331 -6.19 -2.87 27.33
C ILE A 331 -6.68 -3.87 28.37
N ARG A 332 -8.01 -3.99 28.43
CA ARG A 332 -8.72 -4.91 29.32
C ARG A 332 -9.86 -5.60 28.58
N ALA A 333 -10.18 -6.79 29.04
CA ALA A 333 -11.31 -7.55 28.53
C ALA A 333 -12.63 -6.98 29.08
N THR A 334 -13.47 -6.45 28.21
CA THR A 334 -14.79 -5.95 28.61
C THR A 334 -15.79 -7.12 28.72
N LYS A 335 -16.83 -6.96 29.55
CA LYS A 335 -17.92 -7.94 29.63
C LYS A 335 -18.56 -8.18 28.27
N HIS A 336 -18.69 -7.12 27.48
CA HIS A 336 -19.24 -7.20 26.12
C HIS A 336 -18.36 -8.07 25.22
N ASP A 337 -17.04 -7.84 25.20
CA ASP A 337 -16.12 -8.63 24.37
C ASP A 337 -16.10 -10.11 24.79
N ILE A 338 -16.12 -10.38 26.09
CA ILE A 338 -16.18 -11.76 26.62
C ILE A 338 -17.48 -12.43 26.17
N SER A 339 -18.62 -11.73 26.30
CA SER A 339 -19.92 -12.25 25.84
C SER A 339 -19.92 -12.57 24.34
N ARG A 340 -19.43 -11.64 23.51
CA ARG A 340 -19.28 -11.85 22.06
C ARG A 340 -18.38 -13.04 21.73
N TYR A 341 -17.26 -13.17 22.46
CA TYR A 341 -16.35 -14.30 22.33
C TYR A 341 -17.06 -15.63 22.62
N LEU A 342 -17.74 -15.73 23.77
CA LEU A 342 -18.47 -16.94 24.17
C LEU A 342 -19.57 -17.30 23.16
N GLN A 343 -20.35 -16.31 22.70
CA GLN A 343 -21.39 -16.51 21.68
C GLN A 343 -20.82 -17.07 20.38
N GLY A 344 -19.69 -16.55 19.90
CA GLY A 344 -19.04 -17.03 18.68
C GLY A 344 -18.54 -18.47 18.78
N HIS A 345 -18.11 -18.89 19.97
CA HIS A 345 -17.47 -20.18 20.20
C HIS A 345 -18.43 -21.22 20.82
N ILE A 346 -19.70 -20.87 21.07
CA ILE A 346 -20.70 -21.84 21.57
C ILE A 346 -20.93 -22.99 20.61
N SER A 347 -20.74 -22.75 19.31
CA SER A 347 -20.87 -23.79 18.26
C SER A 347 -19.84 -24.92 18.40
N GLU A 348 -18.74 -24.70 19.11
CA GLU A 348 -17.71 -25.70 19.40
C GLU A 348 -18.14 -26.69 20.51
N LEU A 349 -19.20 -26.36 21.26
CA LEU A 349 -19.74 -27.21 22.31
C LEU A 349 -20.61 -28.34 21.73
N PRO A 350 -20.83 -29.43 22.50
CA PRO A 350 -21.63 -30.56 22.02
C PRO A 350 -23.03 -30.15 21.55
N LYS A 351 -23.59 -30.90 20.58
CA LYS A 351 -24.88 -30.60 19.93
C LYS A 351 -26.04 -30.34 20.89
N ILE A 352 -25.99 -30.91 22.10
CA ILE A 352 -27.00 -30.71 23.14
C ILE A 352 -27.05 -29.26 23.66
N VAL A 353 -25.93 -28.52 23.57
CA VAL A 353 -25.84 -27.09 23.87
C VAL A 353 -26.32 -26.27 22.70
N THR A 354 -25.84 -26.57 21.48
CA THR A 354 -26.19 -25.79 20.29
C THR A 354 -27.69 -25.88 19.94
N SER A 355 -28.36 -26.97 20.34
CA SER A 355 -29.81 -27.15 20.14
C SER A 355 -30.69 -26.51 21.21
N ARG A 356 -30.11 -25.93 22.28
CA ARG A 356 -30.86 -25.41 23.44
C ARG A 356 -30.43 -23.98 23.80
N PRO A 357 -31.14 -22.96 23.31
CA PRO A 357 -30.83 -21.55 23.59
C PRO A 357 -30.76 -21.20 25.09
N GLU A 358 -31.61 -21.80 25.91
CA GLU A 358 -31.59 -21.61 27.36
C GLU A 358 -30.26 -22.07 27.99
N LEU A 359 -29.74 -23.21 27.57
CA LEU A 359 -28.47 -23.75 28.08
C LEU A 359 -27.27 -22.92 27.58
N GLN A 360 -27.36 -22.35 26.39
CA GLN A 360 -26.36 -21.41 25.87
C GLN A 360 -26.30 -20.15 26.73
N ASN A 361 -27.45 -19.54 27.02
CA ASN A 361 -27.54 -18.38 27.89
C ASN A 361 -27.06 -18.71 29.32
N GLU A 362 -27.41 -19.88 29.85
CA GLU A 362 -26.95 -20.35 31.16
C GLU A 362 -25.41 -20.43 31.22
N ILE A 363 -24.77 -20.99 30.19
CA ILE A 363 -23.30 -21.07 30.08
C ILE A 363 -22.67 -19.68 29.99
N ILE A 364 -23.18 -18.82 29.10
CA ILE A 364 -22.63 -17.47 28.89
C ILE A 364 -22.71 -16.67 30.19
N THR A 365 -23.89 -16.61 30.81
CA THR A 365 -24.11 -15.88 32.06
C THR A 365 -23.23 -16.41 33.18
N SER A 366 -23.19 -17.73 33.37
CA SER A 366 -22.38 -18.35 34.43
C SER A 366 -20.88 -18.06 34.27
N ILE A 367 -20.36 -18.11 33.04
CA ILE A 367 -18.95 -17.81 32.78
C ILE A 367 -18.68 -16.33 33.03
N ILE A 368 -19.54 -15.42 32.55
CA ILE A 368 -19.38 -13.97 32.77
C ILE A 368 -19.40 -13.64 34.27
N GLU A 369 -20.36 -14.19 35.01
CA GLU A 369 -20.45 -14.00 36.46
C GLU A 369 -19.23 -14.56 37.19
N ALA A 370 -18.73 -15.73 36.78
CA ALA A 370 -17.54 -16.32 37.40
C ALA A 370 -16.28 -15.48 37.16
N VAL A 371 -16.07 -14.96 35.94
CA VAL A 371 -14.92 -14.10 35.63
C VAL A 371 -15.06 -12.69 36.21
N ASP A 372 -16.28 -12.18 36.38
CA ASP A 372 -16.55 -10.89 37.02
C ASP A 372 -16.51 -10.96 38.56
N GLY A 373 -16.85 -12.10 39.17
CA GLY A 373 -16.78 -12.30 40.62
C GLY A 373 -15.36 -12.14 41.19
N MET A 374 -14.34 -12.21 40.34
CA MET A 374 -12.96 -11.83 40.69
C MET A 374 -12.79 -10.32 40.99
N TYR A 375 -13.63 -9.46 40.41
CA TYR A 375 -13.60 -7.99 40.60
C TYR A 375 -14.00 -7.57 42.01
N VAL A 376 -14.98 -8.26 42.62
CA VAL A 376 -15.58 -7.85 43.90
C VAL A 376 -14.65 -8.14 45.08
N TYR A 377 -13.94 -9.28 45.06
CA TYR A 377 -12.97 -9.64 46.12
C TYR A 377 -11.71 -8.77 46.12
N SER A 378 -11.44 -8.09 45.01
CA SER A 378 -10.22 -7.34 44.75
C SER A 378 -10.24 -5.92 45.32
N LYS A 379 -11.40 -5.36 45.66
CA LYS A 379 -11.53 -3.95 46.07
C LYS A 379 -10.93 -3.64 47.46
N ASN A 380 -10.67 -4.67 48.26
CA ASN A 380 -10.21 -4.55 49.65
C ASN A 380 -8.69 -4.76 49.83
N ASN A 381 -7.93 -4.98 48.75
CA ASN A 381 -6.48 -5.20 48.83
C ASN A 381 -5.80 -4.79 47.52
N VAL A 382 -5.13 -3.62 47.51
CA VAL A 382 -4.67 -2.92 46.29
C VAL A 382 -3.67 -3.75 45.47
N ASP A 383 -2.86 -4.58 46.12
CA ASP A 383 -1.84 -5.42 45.44
C ASP A 383 -2.43 -6.70 44.81
N HIS A 384 -3.53 -7.22 45.34
CA HIS A 384 -4.23 -8.40 44.79
C HIS A 384 -5.32 -8.01 43.78
N ALA A 385 -5.67 -6.72 43.73
CA ALA A 385 -6.71 -6.20 42.87
C ALA A 385 -6.37 -6.34 41.39
N ASN A 386 -5.10 -6.05 41.08
CA ASN A 386 -4.63 -6.06 39.71
C ASN A 386 -4.54 -7.51 39.19
N LEU A 387 -4.00 -8.47 39.95
CA LEU A 387 -3.86 -9.85 39.47
C LEU A 387 -5.20 -10.57 39.23
N ALA A 388 -6.20 -10.34 40.10
CA ALA A 388 -7.52 -10.96 39.97
C ALA A 388 -8.36 -10.38 38.81
N ASN A 389 -8.18 -9.09 38.50
CA ASN A 389 -8.81 -8.46 37.35
C ASN A 389 -8.19 -8.85 36.02
N SER A 390 -7.01 -9.48 36.04
CA SER A 390 -6.13 -9.54 34.89
C SER A 390 -6.31 -10.75 33.98
N LEU A 391 -7.12 -11.74 34.33
CA LEU A 391 -7.18 -12.98 33.56
C LEU A 391 -8.56 -13.29 33.01
N ARG A 392 -9.49 -12.32 33.02
CA ARG A 392 -10.91 -12.58 32.69
C ARG A 392 -11.12 -13.22 31.32
N PHE A 393 -10.45 -12.72 30.28
CA PHE A 393 -10.60 -13.28 28.93
C PHE A 393 -10.03 -14.69 28.83
N LEU A 394 -8.79 -14.89 29.33
CA LEU A 394 -8.16 -16.21 29.35
C LEU A 394 -8.97 -17.20 30.21
N LEU A 395 -9.51 -16.75 31.34
CA LEU A 395 -10.33 -17.57 32.22
C LEU A 395 -11.64 -17.96 31.55
N ALA A 396 -12.28 -17.04 30.81
CA ALA A 396 -13.45 -17.35 30.00
C ALA A 396 -13.14 -18.41 28.92
N GLN A 397 -11.99 -18.32 28.26
CA GLN A 397 -11.52 -19.33 27.30
C GLN A 397 -11.33 -20.70 27.97
N LEU A 398 -10.65 -20.73 29.12
CA LEU A 398 -10.42 -21.97 29.87
C LEU A 398 -11.73 -22.60 30.36
N TYR A 399 -12.67 -21.78 30.83
CA TYR A 399 -13.98 -22.25 31.29
C TYR A 399 -14.82 -22.79 30.15
N LEU A 400 -14.89 -22.09 29.02
CA LEU A 400 -15.59 -22.59 27.83
C LEU A 400 -14.98 -23.93 27.38
N ALA A 401 -13.66 -23.99 27.29
CA ALA A 401 -12.99 -25.18 26.82
C ALA A 401 -13.08 -26.37 27.79
N SER A 402 -13.29 -26.11 29.10
CA SER A 402 -13.56 -27.15 30.10
C SER A 402 -14.91 -27.86 29.91
N LEU A 403 -15.82 -27.25 29.13
CA LEU A 403 -17.13 -27.83 28.78
C LEU A 403 -17.06 -28.70 27.52
N ILE A 404 -15.96 -28.65 26.78
CA ILE A 404 -15.74 -29.52 25.61
C ILE A 404 -15.72 -30.98 26.08
N GLY A 405 -16.52 -31.81 25.42
CA GLY A 405 -16.71 -33.23 25.78
C GLY A 405 -17.72 -33.49 26.91
N LYS A 406 -18.43 -32.47 27.40
CA LYS A 406 -19.58 -32.66 28.31
C LYS A 406 -20.86 -32.83 27.50
N ASP A 407 -21.25 -34.08 27.31
CA ASP A 407 -22.33 -34.57 26.46
C ASP A 407 -23.73 -34.55 27.09
N THR A 408 -23.85 -34.23 28.38
CA THR A 408 -25.16 -34.12 29.07
C THR A 408 -25.35 -32.75 29.74
N PRO A 409 -26.60 -32.21 29.78
CA PRO A 409 -26.88 -30.94 30.46
C PRO A 409 -26.52 -30.99 31.95
N LYS A 410 -26.71 -32.14 32.59
CA LYS A 410 -26.34 -32.35 33.99
C LYS A 410 -24.83 -32.25 34.20
N ALA A 411 -24.02 -32.80 33.29
CA ALA A 411 -22.56 -32.70 33.37
C ALA A 411 -22.08 -31.27 33.13
N ILE A 412 -22.72 -30.52 32.22
CA ILE A 412 -22.44 -29.11 31.97
C ILE A 412 -22.77 -28.26 33.21
N ARG A 413 -23.99 -28.37 33.75
CA ARG A 413 -24.38 -27.63 34.96
C ARG A 413 -23.48 -27.94 36.16
N LYS A 414 -23.09 -29.21 36.33
CA LYS A 414 -22.13 -29.61 37.36
C LYS A 414 -20.75 -28.99 37.15
N ALA A 415 -20.32 -28.78 35.90
CA ALA A 415 -19.09 -28.07 35.60
C ALA A 415 -19.22 -26.56 35.87
N LEU A 416 -20.34 -25.94 35.49
CA LEU A 416 -20.64 -24.53 35.77
C LEU A 416 -20.66 -24.24 37.28
N GLN A 417 -21.26 -25.11 38.09
CA GLN A 417 -21.26 -24.99 39.56
C GLN A 417 -19.86 -25.10 40.19
N LYS A 418 -18.89 -25.68 39.46
CA LYS A 418 -17.50 -25.84 39.91
C LYS A 418 -16.58 -24.74 39.39
N LEU A 419 -17.11 -23.76 38.66
CA LEU A 419 -16.32 -22.61 38.24
C LEU A 419 -15.83 -21.88 39.49
N ALA A 420 -14.52 -21.87 39.67
CA ALA A 420 -13.92 -21.21 40.80
C ALA A 420 -14.08 -19.69 40.66
N THR A 421 -14.36 -19.01 41.77
CA THR A 421 -14.47 -17.56 41.84
C THR A 421 -13.35 -17.00 42.74
N GLY A 422 -13.02 -15.72 42.59
CA GLY A 422 -11.99 -15.06 43.41
C GLY A 422 -10.54 -15.39 43.02
N SER A 423 -9.60 -15.13 43.93
CA SER A 423 -8.14 -15.13 43.65
C SER A 423 -7.55 -16.49 43.26
N ASN A 424 -8.17 -17.61 43.67
CA ASN A 424 -7.74 -18.98 43.33
C ASN A 424 -8.37 -19.55 42.05
N ALA A 425 -9.24 -18.77 41.38
CA ALA A 425 -9.94 -19.21 40.17
C ALA A 425 -8.97 -19.60 39.04
N TYR A 426 -7.96 -18.77 38.80
CA TYR A 426 -6.95 -19.02 37.77
C TYR A 426 -6.16 -20.31 38.02
N ASN A 427 -5.60 -20.49 39.21
CA ASN A 427 -4.83 -21.69 39.55
C ASN A 427 -5.67 -22.97 39.41
N THR A 428 -6.96 -22.88 39.74
CA THR A 428 -7.91 -23.99 39.61
C THR A 428 -8.22 -24.28 38.15
N ALA A 429 -8.55 -23.25 37.35
CA ALA A 429 -8.81 -23.37 35.93
C ALA A 429 -7.59 -23.89 35.16
N TYR A 430 -6.39 -23.41 35.50
CA TYR A 430 -5.13 -23.83 34.91
C TYR A 430 -4.79 -25.29 35.26
N LYS A 431 -4.91 -25.69 36.54
CA LYS A 431 -4.73 -27.09 36.96
C LYS A 431 -5.70 -28.01 36.23
N TYR A 432 -6.96 -27.59 36.09
CA TYR A 432 -7.98 -28.35 35.38
C TYR A 432 -7.66 -28.47 33.89
N ALA A 433 -7.28 -27.37 33.23
CA ALA A 433 -6.86 -27.37 31.83
C ALA A 433 -5.64 -28.28 31.59
N ARG A 434 -4.65 -28.23 32.49
CA ARG A 434 -3.47 -29.10 32.44
C ARG A 434 -3.83 -30.58 32.60
N LEU A 435 -4.81 -30.90 33.44
CA LEU A 435 -5.33 -32.25 33.63
C LEU A 435 -6.12 -32.73 32.40
N VAL A 436 -6.87 -31.86 31.73
CA VAL A 436 -7.57 -32.20 30.48
C VAL A 436 -6.58 -32.41 29.33
N CYS A 437 -5.50 -31.62 29.26
CA CYS A 437 -4.41 -31.78 28.29
C CYS A 437 -3.70 -33.13 28.39
N SER A 438 -3.59 -33.74 29.58
CA SER A 438 -3.01 -35.08 29.72
C SER A 438 -3.94 -36.19 29.22
N TYR A 439 -5.24 -35.95 29.11
CA TYR A 439 -6.23 -36.94 28.66
C TYR A 439 -6.67 -36.77 27.20
N TYR A 440 -6.57 -35.57 26.60
CA TYR A 440 -7.00 -35.30 25.22
C TYR A 440 -5.98 -34.46 24.41
N PRO A 441 -4.89 -35.07 23.90
CA PRO A 441 -3.79 -34.36 23.24
C PRO A 441 -4.17 -33.64 21.93
N CYS A 442 -5.21 -34.13 21.25
CA CYS A 442 -5.58 -33.69 19.90
C CYS A 442 -6.36 -32.37 19.88
N ALA A 443 -7.03 -32.00 20.97
CA ALA A 443 -7.97 -30.88 21.02
C ALA A 443 -7.35 -29.51 21.35
N TRP A 444 -6.05 -29.44 21.69
CA TRP A 444 -5.46 -28.24 22.32
C TRP A 444 -4.23 -27.64 21.61
N ARG A 445 -3.99 -27.92 20.31
CA ARG A 445 -2.87 -27.31 19.55
C ARG A 445 -2.91 -25.76 19.51
N THR A 446 -4.07 -25.14 19.73
CA THR A 446 -4.27 -23.69 19.68
C THR A 446 -4.02 -22.99 21.02
N LEU A 447 -4.37 -23.63 22.14
CA LEU A 447 -4.25 -23.05 23.49
C LEU A 447 -2.92 -23.38 24.19
N GLY A 448 -2.25 -24.47 23.82
CA GLY A 448 -0.90 -24.78 24.31
C GLY A 448 0.12 -23.67 24.00
N ARG A 449 -0.11 -22.88 22.94
CA ARG A 449 0.70 -21.71 22.62
C ARG A 449 0.44 -20.51 23.53
N ALA A 450 -0.78 -20.35 24.04
CA ALA A 450 -1.15 -19.25 24.95
C ALA A 450 -0.69 -19.51 26.40
N THR A 451 -0.65 -20.78 26.82
CA THR A 451 -0.21 -21.17 28.17
C THR A 451 1.32 -21.18 28.35
N CYS A 452 2.09 -21.37 27.26
CA CYS A 452 3.56 -21.33 27.31
C CYS A 452 4.17 -19.93 27.23
N SER A 453 3.38 -18.88 26.97
CA SER A 453 3.81 -17.47 26.91
C SER A 453 3.56 -16.68 28.21
N ILE A 454 3.08 -17.38 29.25
CA ILE A 454 2.84 -16.82 30.60
C ILE A 454 3.94 -17.23 31.59
N LEU A 455 4.78 -18.21 31.23
CA LEU A 455 6.13 -18.36 31.80
C LEU A 455 7.09 -17.51 30.97
#